data_AF-A0A535XFQ4-F1
#
_entry.id   AF-A0A535XFQ4-F1
#
_cell.length_a   1.000
_cell.length_b   1.000
_cell.length_c   1.000
_cell.angle_alpha   90.00
_cell.angle_beta   90.00
_cell.angle_gamma   90.00
#
_symmetry.space_group_name_H-M   'P 1'
#
loop_
_entity.id
_entity.type
_entity.pdbx_description
1 polymer ?
#
loop_
_entity_poly.entity_id
_entity_poly.type
_entity_poly.pdbx_seq_one_letter_code
_entity_poly.pdbx_strand_id
1 'polypeptide(L)'
;MQSLDHLRTAEADRWAADLALVDGLLIETGKADTLTMPAIVLSGNEADGARLATGLPKGRGWLRKDATAEDLRIAIERALRPGARIRDVGKAKLVLLAAAAALVTALALAAIVVRG
;
A
#
# COMPACT_ATOMS: atom_id res chain seq x y z
N MET A 1 -37.88 -20.10 13.60
CA MET A 1 -37.22 -19.12 12.71
C MET A 1 -36.34 -18.25 13.61
N GLN A 2 -35.10 -18.67 13.89
CA GLN A 2 -34.17 -17.91 14.74
C GLN A 2 -33.56 -16.79 13.89
N SER A 3 -33.75 -15.54 14.32
CA SER A 3 -33.30 -14.35 13.59
C SER A 3 -31.77 -14.27 13.59
N LEU A 4 -31.19 -14.02 12.41
CA LEU A 4 -29.74 -13.86 12.21
C LEU A 4 -29.16 -12.62 12.91
N ASP A 5 -30.01 -11.77 13.47
CA ASP A 5 -29.62 -10.55 14.19
C ASP A 5 -28.75 -10.84 15.42
N HIS A 6 -28.88 -12.02 16.04
CA HIS A 6 -28.18 -12.33 17.28
C HIS A 6 -26.71 -12.74 17.05
N LEU A 7 -26.39 -13.24 15.84
CA LEU A 7 -25.02 -13.61 15.47
C LEU A 7 -24.18 -12.38 15.09
N ARG A 8 -24.82 -11.31 14.62
CA ARG A 8 -24.11 -10.12 14.14
C ARG A 8 -23.52 -9.26 15.26
N THR A 9 -24.09 -9.33 16.46
CA THR A 9 -23.76 -8.39 17.55
C THR A 9 -22.76 -8.94 18.56
N ALA A 10 -22.66 -10.27 18.75
CA ALA A 10 -21.82 -10.86 19.79
C ALA A 10 -20.37 -11.16 19.34
N GLU A 11 -20.14 -11.43 18.05
CA GLU A 11 -18.81 -11.72 17.49
C GLU A 11 -18.11 -10.48 16.91
N ALA A 12 -18.86 -9.53 16.37
CA ALA A 12 -18.30 -8.29 15.82
C ALA A 12 -17.57 -7.46 16.89
N ASP A 13 -18.03 -7.52 18.15
CA ASP A 13 -17.43 -6.80 19.28
C ASP A 13 -16.10 -7.40 19.77
N ARG A 14 -15.71 -8.59 19.30
CA ARG A 14 -14.46 -9.26 19.71
C ARG A 14 -13.44 -9.42 18.60
N TRP A 15 -13.76 -9.01 17.38
CA TRP A 15 -12.82 -9.14 16.27
C TRP A 15 -11.83 -7.97 16.25
N ALA A 16 -10.65 -8.20 16.83
CA ALA A 16 -9.52 -7.31 16.69
C ALA A 16 -8.78 -7.62 15.37
N ALA A 17 -8.92 -6.74 14.37
CA ALA A 17 -8.19 -6.90 13.12
C ALA A 17 -6.71 -6.52 13.29
N ASP A 18 -5.81 -7.34 12.74
CA ASP A 18 -4.36 -7.08 12.74
C ASP A 18 -3.95 -5.96 11.76
N LEU A 19 -4.79 -5.69 10.76
CA LEU A 19 -4.57 -4.72 9.70
C LEU A 19 -5.92 -4.26 9.11
N ALA A 20 -6.04 -2.97 8.82
CA ALA A 20 -7.15 -2.41 8.09
C ALA A 20 -6.75 -2.06 6.64
N LEU A 21 -7.59 -2.44 5.68
CA LEU A 21 -7.53 -1.94 4.31
C LEU A 21 -8.67 -0.95 4.12
N VAL A 22 -8.35 0.32 3.84
CA VAL A 22 -9.32 1.41 3.93
C VAL A 22 -9.43 2.11 2.58
N ASP A 23 -10.64 2.22 2.03
CA ASP A 23 -10.87 3.04 0.84
C ASP A 23 -10.66 4.53 1.19
N GLY A 24 -9.80 5.21 0.44
CA GLY A 24 -9.49 6.63 0.63
C GLY A 24 -10.72 7.54 0.59
N LEU A 25 -11.75 7.17 -0.18
CA LEU A 25 -13.00 7.94 -0.22
C LEU A 25 -13.74 7.95 1.13
N LEU A 26 -13.61 6.88 1.91
CA LEU A 26 -14.27 6.77 3.22
C LEU A 26 -13.53 7.57 4.29
N ILE A 27 -12.22 7.78 4.11
CA ILE A 27 -11.38 8.57 5.01
C ILE A 27 -11.75 10.05 4.94
N GLU A 28 -12.00 10.58 3.74
CA GLU A 28 -12.38 11.99 3.58
C GLU A 28 -13.75 12.31 4.18
N THR A 29 -14.63 11.32 4.24
CA THR A 29 -16.00 11.47 4.76
C THR A 29 -16.14 11.15 6.26
N GLY A 30 -15.09 10.68 6.94
CA GLY A 30 -15.19 10.09 8.28
C GLY A 30 -14.00 10.34 9.22
N LYS A 31 -14.08 9.82 10.45
CA LYS A 31 -13.03 9.94 11.47
C LYS A 31 -12.02 8.82 11.36
N ALA A 32 -11.00 9.04 10.53
CA ALA A 32 -9.89 8.12 10.32
C ALA A 32 -9.05 7.83 11.59
N ASP A 33 -9.17 8.69 12.60
CA ASP A 33 -8.50 8.60 13.91
C ASP A 33 -8.97 7.41 14.78
N THR A 34 -10.03 6.70 14.35
CA THR A 34 -10.61 5.58 15.09
C THR A 34 -9.92 4.23 14.82
N LEU A 35 -9.02 4.17 13.83
CA LEU A 35 -8.31 2.94 13.49
C LEU A 35 -7.19 2.65 14.49
N THR A 36 -7.45 1.70 15.39
CA THR A 36 -6.51 1.27 16.43
C THR A 36 -5.47 0.26 15.92
N MET A 37 -5.64 -0.26 14.71
CA MET A 37 -4.73 -1.18 14.03
C MET A 37 -3.93 -0.48 12.92
N PRO A 38 -2.82 -1.08 12.44
CA PRO A 38 -2.16 -0.62 11.22
C PRO A 38 -3.13 -0.50 10.04
N ALA A 39 -2.95 0.49 9.18
CA ALA A 39 -3.87 0.74 8.07
C ALA A 39 -3.15 0.98 6.73
N ILE A 40 -3.66 0.39 5.65
CA ILE A 40 -3.24 0.66 4.26
C ILE A 40 -4.39 1.36 3.54
N VAL A 41 -4.09 2.49 2.90
CA VAL A 41 -5.09 3.26 2.13
C VAL A 41 -5.17 2.74 0.69
N LEU A 42 -6.38 2.44 0.21
CA LEU A 42 -6.64 2.20 -1.21
C LEU A 42 -7.00 3.52 -1.90
N SER A 43 -6.23 3.94 -2.90
CA SER A 43 -6.47 5.17 -3.64
C SER A 43 -6.44 4.96 -5.15
N GLY A 44 -7.13 5.81 -5.90
CA GLY A 44 -7.03 5.83 -7.36
C GLY A 44 -5.74 6.47 -7.86
N ASN A 45 -5.15 7.37 -7.08
CA ASN A 45 -3.94 8.11 -7.42
C ASN A 45 -2.98 8.24 -6.23
N GLU A 46 -1.72 8.52 -6.54
CA GLU A 46 -0.65 8.62 -5.55
C GLU A 46 -0.78 9.83 -4.63
N ALA A 47 -1.13 10.99 -5.17
CA ALA A 47 -1.17 12.22 -4.40
C ALA A 47 -2.13 12.08 -3.21
N ASP A 48 -3.34 11.58 -3.48
CA ASP A 48 -4.34 11.31 -2.46
C ASP A 48 -3.94 10.14 -1.57
N GLY A 49 -3.43 9.05 -2.15
CA GLY A 49 -3.01 7.88 -1.37
C GLY A 49 -1.93 8.21 -0.35
N ALA A 50 -0.89 8.95 -0.75
CA ALA A 50 0.20 9.36 0.13
C ALA A 50 -0.26 10.37 1.19
N ARG A 51 -1.10 11.35 0.79
CA ARG A 51 -1.66 12.35 1.71
C ARG A 51 -2.52 11.67 2.79
N LEU A 52 -3.47 10.84 2.39
CA LEU A 52 -4.38 10.15 3.30
C LEU A 52 -3.62 9.18 4.20
N ALA A 53 -2.69 8.38 3.67
CA ALA A 53 -1.91 7.45 4.48
C ALA A 53 -1.03 8.16 5.52
N THR A 54 -0.50 9.34 5.21
CA THR A 54 0.30 10.14 6.15
C THR A 54 -0.57 10.76 7.25
N GLY A 55 -1.84 11.05 6.94
CA GLY A 55 -2.81 11.58 7.91
C GLY A 55 -3.29 10.55 8.93
N LEU A 56 -3.14 9.24 8.67
CA LEU A 56 -3.56 8.20 9.59
C LEU A 56 -2.51 7.97 10.71
N PRO A 57 -2.90 7.98 12.00
CA PRO A 57 -1.96 7.75 13.11
C PRO A 57 -1.18 6.43 13.01
N LYS A 58 -1.82 5.38 12.48
CA LYS A 58 -1.22 4.05 12.21
C LYS A 58 -1.14 3.74 10.72
N GLY A 59 -1.09 4.76 9.89
CA GLY A 59 -0.92 4.64 8.45
C GLY A 59 0.38 3.93 8.09
N ARG A 60 0.26 2.79 7.42
CA ARG A 60 1.40 2.01 6.91
C ARG A 60 1.71 2.29 5.47
N GLY A 61 0.89 3.06 4.75
CA GLY A 61 1.12 3.44 3.36
C GLY A 61 -0.17 3.36 2.56
N TRP A 62 -0.03 3.32 1.25
CA TRP A 62 -1.15 3.26 0.33
C TRP A 62 -0.89 2.29 -0.82
N LEU A 63 -1.96 1.88 -1.49
CA LEU A 63 -1.96 0.99 -2.63
C LEU A 63 -2.96 1.51 -3.67
N ARG A 64 -2.67 1.32 -4.96
CA ARG A 64 -3.66 1.60 -6.00
C ARG A 64 -4.82 0.60 -5.95
N LYS A 65 -6.03 1.03 -6.30
CA LYS A 65 -7.22 0.16 -6.34
C LYS A 65 -7.11 -0.99 -7.36
N ASP A 66 -6.28 -0.85 -8.38
CA ASP A 66 -6.00 -1.87 -9.41
C ASP A 66 -4.72 -2.66 -9.14
N ALA A 67 -4.18 -2.60 -7.91
CA ALA A 67 -3.02 -3.37 -7.53
C ALA A 67 -3.28 -4.87 -7.67
N THR A 68 -2.24 -5.60 -8.07
CA THR A 68 -2.34 -7.05 -8.24
C THR A 68 -2.46 -7.75 -6.88
N ALA A 69 -2.90 -9.01 -6.89
CA ALA A 69 -2.93 -9.83 -5.67
C ALA A 69 -1.54 -9.94 -5.01
N GLU A 70 -0.48 -9.98 -5.81
CA GLU A 70 0.90 -10.05 -5.33
C GLU A 70 1.33 -8.73 -4.68
N ASP A 71 0.96 -7.59 -5.25
CA ASP A 71 1.23 -6.28 -4.65
C ASP A 71 0.51 -6.13 -3.30
N LEU A 72 -0.73 -6.62 -3.22
CA LEU A 72 -1.51 -6.64 -1.98
C LEU A 72 -0.85 -7.53 -0.91
N ARG A 73 -0.43 -8.75 -1.27
CA ARG A 73 0.27 -9.67 -0.37
C ARG A 73 1.54 -9.03 0.20
N ILE A 74 2.38 -8.46 -0.65
CA ILE A 74 3.61 -7.77 -0.25
C ILE A 74 3.29 -6.58 0.68
N ALA A 75 2.25 -5.82 0.37
CA ALA A 75 1.84 -4.68 1.20
C ALA A 75 1.39 -5.13 2.58
N ILE A 76 0.57 -6.19 2.69
CA ILE A 76 0.12 -6.76 3.97
C ILE A 76 1.32 -7.25 4.79
N GLU A 77 2.20 -8.06 4.20
CA GLU A 77 3.38 -8.59 4.89
C GLU A 77 4.30 -7.49 5.42
N ARG A 78 4.40 -6.38 4.70
CA ARG A 78 5.18 -5.22 5.16
C ARG A 78 4.45 -4.44 6.25
N ALA A 79 3.14 -4.21 6.13
CA ALA A 79 2.39 -3.46 7.13
C ALA A 79 2.38 -4.12 8.51
N LEU A 80 2.40 -5.46 8.54
CA LEU A 80 2.44 -6.24 9.77
C LEU A 80 3.84 -6.27 10.43
N ARG A 81 4.91 -5.83 9.74
CA ARG A 81 6.24 -5.77 10.34
C ARG A 81 6.38 -4.53 11.25
N PRO A 82 6.96 -4.69 12.45
CA PRO A 82 7.29 -3.56 13.32
C PRO A 82 8.15 -2.52 12.59
N GLY A 83 7.79 -1.23 12.70
CA GLY A 83 8.57 -0.12 12.12
C GLY A 83 8.51 0.06 10.59
N ALA A 84 7.79 -0.77 9.84
CA ALA A 84 7.71 -0.62 8.39
C ALA A 84 6.76 0.53 7.98
N ARG A 85 7.22 1.42 7.10
CA ARG A 85 6.37 2.29 6.27
C ARG A 85 6.45 1.78 4.82
N ILE A 86 5.31 1.44 4.25
CA ILE A 86 5.15 1.03 2.85
C ILE A 86 5.24 2.29 2.00
N ARG A 87 6.39 2.49 1.36
CA ARG A 87 6.48 3.32 0.15
C ARG A 87 6.14 2.43 -1.04
N ASP A 88 5.44 3.02 -2.00
CA ASP A 88 4.96 2.41 -3.23
C ASP A 88 6.02 1.51 -3.89
N VAL A 89 5.71 0.21 -4.00
CA VAL A 89 6.59 -0.81 -4.58
C VAL A 89 6.66 -0.69 -6.10
N GLY A 90 5.62 -0.11 -6.72
CA GLY A 90 5.55 0.12 -8.16
C GLY A 90 6.66 1.06 -8.63
N LYS A 91 6.94 2.12 -7.86
CA LYS A 91 8.04 3.06 -8.15
C LYS A 91 9.42 2.46 -7.93
N ALA A 92 9.59 1.61 -6.92
CA ALA A 92 10.86 0.94 -6.69
C ALA A 92 11.23 0.04 -7.89
N LYS A 93 10.26 -0.70 -8.45
CA LYS A 93 10.47 -1.48 -9.68
C LYS A 93 10.76 -0.60 -10.89
N LEU A 94 10.03 0.51 -11.05
CA LEU A 94 10.22 1.43 -12.18
C LEU A 94 11.61 2.11 -12.16
N VAL A 95 12.06 2.56 -10.99
CA VAL A 95 13.39 3.15 -10.80
C VAL A 95 14.49 2.13 -11.08
N LEU A 96 14.30 0.89 -10.64
CA LEU A 96 15.26 -0.19 -10.90
C LEU A 96 15.37 -0.50 -12.41
N LEU A 97 14.23 -0.56 -13.11
CA LEU A 97 14.20 -0.73 -14.56
C LEU A 97 14.88 0.43 -15.30
N ALA A 98 14.60 1.67 -14.90
CA ALA A 98 15.21 2.85 -15.50
C ALA A 98 16.74 2.87 -15.29
N ALA A 99 17.21 2.52 -14.08
CA ALA A 99 18.64 2.42 -13.79
C ALA A 99 19.32 1.31 -14.60
N ALA A 100 18.68 0.15 -14.76
CA ALA A 100 19.19 -0.93 -15.59
C ALA A 100 19.29 -0.53 -17.07
N ALA A 101 18.26 0.13 -17.61
CA ALA A 101 18.27 0.62 -18.99
C ALA A 101 19.38 1.67 -19.23
N ALA A 102 19.57 2.59 -18.29
CA ALA A 102 20.65 3.58 -18.35
C ALA A 102 22.05 2.91 -18.35
N LEU A 103 22.26 1.89 -17.52
CA LEU A 103 23.52 1.15 -17.46
C LEU A 103 23.83 0.42 -18.78
N VAL A 104 22.84 -0.26 -19.37
CA VAL A 104 22.99 -0.94 -20.67
C VAL A 104 23.36 0.08 -21.76
N THR A 105 22.71 1.23 -21.75
CA THR A 105 22.96 2.31 -22.74
C THR A 105 24.37 2.87 -22.60
N ALA A 106 24.84 3.11 -21.37
CA ALA A 106 26.20 3.58 -21.10
C ALA A 106 27.27 2.57 -21.56
N LEU A 107 27.05 1.27 -21.31
CA LEU A 107 27.96 0.21 -21.76
C LEU A 107 28.02 0.10 -23.28
N ALA A 108 26.88 0.24 -23.96
CA ALA A 108 26.83 0.22 -25.43
C ALA A 108 27.61 1.40 -26.03
N LEU A 109 27.44 2.61 -25.48
CA LEU A 109 28.20 3.80 -25.90
C LEU A 109 29.71 3.63 -25.65
N ALA A 110 30.10 3.14 -24.48
CA ALA A 110 31.51 2.89 -24.17
C ALA A 110 32.13 1.88 -25.14
N ALA A 111 31.40 0.81 -25.50
CA ALA A 111 31.88 -0.19 -26.45
C ALA A 111 32.02 0.35 -27.88
N ILE A 112 31.18 1.30 -28.30
CA ILE A 112 31.29 1.98 -29.60
C ILE A 112 32.51 2.90 -29.62
N VAL A 113 32.70 3.70 -28.57
CA VAL A 113 33.83 4.63 -28.45
C VAL A 113 35.17 3.89 -28.39
N VAL A 114 35.24 2.74 -27.72
CA VAL A 114 36.46 1.94 -27.62
C VAL A 114 36.80 1.20 -28.93
N ARG A 115 35.81 0.98 -29.81
CA ARG A 115 35.99 0.31 -31.10
C ARG A 115 36.17 1.25 -32.29
N GLY A 116 35.91 2.55 -32.10
CA GLY A 116 36.02 3.59 -33.14
C GLY A 116 37.39 4.22 -33.25
#